data_AF-A0A830ELJ8-F1
#
_entry.id   AF-A0A830ELJ8-F1
#
_cell.length_a   1.000
_cell.length_b   1.000
_cell.length_c   1.000
_cell.angle_alpha   90.00
_cell.angle_beta   90.00
_cell.angle_gamma   90.00
#
_symmetry.space_group_name_H-M   'P 1'
#
loop_
_entity.id
_entity.type
_entity.pdbx_description
1 polymer ?
#
loop_
_entity_poly.entity_id
_entity_poly.type
_entity_poly.pdbx_seq_one_letter_code
_entity_poly.pdbx_strand_id
1 'polypeptide(L)'
;MSSFNELSDAEQALVDDFVRKSAEKRDRLAEGPVNANSDLDEKTVREAFVQIQSVISETDPHALRVLTLKRLKREIESKYDSIISPPKEMPADPKITREDLKRLLIKDEATNYFLLVGGMIEQLSIDLIFEKVIREDRQSDSQRKQVKRMPQTEREEILYMTGIIDSGEKGKIGRAYGTRNDLAHNADDTAVTDVLNNVDSDIERAYDAVELLHKKLYGIDLNQRLSNLLVDDPM
;
A
#
# COMPACT_ATOMS: atom_id res chain seq x y z
N MET A 1 -25.65 -15.49 -11.47
CA MET A 1 -25.84 -15.29 -10.02
C MET A 1 -24.48 -14.89 -9.50
N SER A 2 -24.31 -13.59 -9.25
CA SER A 2 -23.03 -12.95 -8.97
C SER A 2 -22.61 -13.27 -7.54
N SER A 3 -21.49 -13.97 -7.37
CA SER A 3 -20.73 -13.93 -6.13
C SER A 3 -20.10 -12.54 -6.04
N PHE A 4 -20.52 -11.78 -5.05
CA PHE A 4 -19.77 -10.63 -4.58
C PHE A 4 -18.43 -11.17 -4.11
N ASN A 5 -17.31 -10.79 -4.74
CA ASN A 5 -15.98 -11.22 -4.31
C ASN A 5 -15.65 -10.56 -2.96
N GLU A 6 -16.10 -11.25 -1.91
CA GLU A 6 -15.42 -11.62 -0.67
C GLU A 6 -14.00 -11.05 -0.51
N LEU A 7 -13.69 -10.63 0.71
CA LEU A 7 -12.32 -10.51 1.21
C LEU A 7 -11.47 -11.69 0.70
N SER A 8 -10.26 -11.43 0.22
CA SER A 8 -9.34 -12.53 -0.07
C SER A 8 -9.16 -13.38 1.18
N ASP A 9 -8.90 -14.69 1.06
CA ASP A 9 -8.72 -15.57 2.22
C ASP A 9 -7.76 -14.99 3.27
N ALA A 10 -6.75 -14.22 2.85
CA ALA A 10 -5.79 -13.55 3.72
C ALA A 10 -6.36 -12.33 4.47
N GLU A 11 -7.24 -11.56 3.82
CA GLU A 11 -7.90 -10.41 4.44
C GLU A 11 -9.11 -10.85 5.27
N GLN A 12 -9.82 -11.88 4.81
CA GLN A 12 -10.86 -12.57 5.56
C GLN A 12 -10.23 -13.17 6.81
N ALA A 13 -9.07 -13.83 6.71
CA ALA A 13 -8.33 -14.30 7.87
C ALA A 13 -7.85 -13.17 8.81
N LEU A 14 -7.43 -12.01 8.28
CA LEU A 14 -7.02 -10.86 9.11
C LEU A 14 -8.20 -10.18 9.80
N VAL A 15 -9.33 -10.03 9.10
CA VAL A 15 -10.58 -9.48 9.64
C VAL A 15 -11.20 -10.47 10.62
N ASP A 16 -11.23 -11.77 10.31
CA ASP A 16 -11.75 -12.83 11.18
C ASP A 16 -10.88 -13.02 12.42
N ASP A 17 -9.55 -12.94 12.30
CA ASP A 17 -8.65 -12.97 13.46
C ASP A 17 -8.87 -11.74 14.36
N PHE A 18 -9.08 -10.57 13.77
CA PHE A 18 -9.41 -9.33 14.49
C PHE A 18 -10.79 -9.39 15.18
N VAL A 19 -11.83 -9.84 14.47
CA VAL A 19 -13.20 -9.98 14.98
C VAL A 19 -13.28 -11.04 16.07
N ARG A 20 -12.63 -12.19 15.88
CA ARG A 20 -12.58 -13.27 16.89
C ARG A 20 -11.90 -12.81 18.18
N LYS A 21 -10.76 -12.11 18.09
CA LYS A 21 -10.07 -11.55 19.26
C LYS A 21 -10.89 -10.47 19.97
N SER A 22 -11.65 -9.66 19.20
CA SER A 22 -12.56 -8.63 19.74
C SER A 22 -13.82 -9.22 20.38
N ALA A 23 -14.26 -10.42 19.98
CA ALA A 23 -15.39 -11.11 20.61
C ALA A 23 -14.99 -11.85 21.90
N GLU A 24 -13.74 -12.29 22.02
CA GLU A 24 -13.20 -12.97 23.20
C GLU A 24 -12.92 -12.00 24.37
N LYS A 25 -12.48 -10.77 24.06
CA LYS A 25 -12.49 -9.66 25.02
C LYS A 25 -13.91 -9.08 25.04
N ARG A 26 -14.67 -9.25 26.12
CA ARG A 26 -16.05 -8.73 26.28
C ARG A 26 -16.13 -7.19 26.30
N ASP A 27 -15.67 -6.51 25.26
CA ASP A 27 -15.92 -5.09 25.04
C ASP A 27 -16.78 -4.89 23.81
N ARG A 28 -18.08 -4.85 24.09
CA ARG A 28 -19.12 -4.07 23.40
C ARG A 28 -18.95 -3.90 21.89
N LEU A 29 -18.90 -5.00 21.15
CA LEU A 29 -19.57 -5.03 19.85
C LEU A 29 -21.08 -5.02 20.12
N ALA A 30 -21.82 -4.16 19.43
CA ALA A 30 -23.27 -4.17 19.45
C ALA A 30 -23.76 -5.58 19.11
N GLU A 31 -24.71 -6.04 19.90
CA GLU A 31 -25.12 -7.44 20.09
C GLU A 31 -25.27 -8.25 18.79
N GLY A 32 -24.51 -9.35 18.71
CA GLY A 32 -24.75 -10.44 17.78
C GLY A 32 -23.56 -11.40 17.68
N PRO A 33 -23.73 -12.72 17.86
CA PRO A 33 -22.66 -13.68 17.58
C PRO A 33 -22.38 -13.66 16.08
N VAL A 34 -21.17 -13.27 15.68
CA VAL A 34 -20.69 -13.40 14.30
C VAL A 34 -20.59 -14.89 14.01
N ASN A 35 -21.53 -15.41 13.22
CA ASN A 35 -21.48 -16.77 12.72
C ASN A 35 -20.29 -16.89 11.78
N ALA A 36 -19.35 -17.80 12.07
CA ALA A 36 -18.11 -18.03 11.33
C ALA A 36 -18.27 -18.53 9.88
N ASN A 37 -19.48 -18.45 9.31
CA ASN A 37 -19.83 -19.00 7.99
C ASN A 37 -20.77 -18.07 7.19
N SER A 38 -20.81 -16.77 7.47
CA SER A 38 -21.51 -15.81 6.61
C SER A 38 -20.51 -14.94 5.88
N ASP A 39 -20.51 -15.01 4.55
CA ASP A 39 -19.81 -14.08 3.66
C ASP A 39 -19.94 -12.66 4.22
N LEU A 40 -18.82 -12.08 4.66
CA LEU A 40 -18.81 -10.73 5.19
C LEU A 40 -19.24 -9.78 4.06
N ASP A 41 -20.39 -9.13 4.22
CA ASP A 41 -20.85 -8.18 3.22
C ASP A 41 -19.88 -6.99 3.09
N GLU A 42 -19.78 -6.41 1.88
CA GLU A 42 -18.83 -5.31 1.58
C GLU A 42 -18.96 -4.13 2.55
N LYS A 43 -20.15 -3.95 3.13
CA LYS A 43 -20.44 -2.93 4.13
C LYS A 43 -19.74 -3.23 5.46
N THR A 44 -19.81 -4.47 5.94
CA THR A 44 -19.14 -4.93 7.16
C THR A 44 -17.63 -4.81 7.04
N VAL A 45 -17.08 -5.12 5.86
CA VAL A 45 -15.66 -4.94 5.54
C VAL A 45 -15.25 -3.47 5.61
N ARG A 46 -16.02 -2.58 4.97
CA ARG A 46 -15.76 -1.13 5.02
C ARG A 46 -15.86 -0.59 6.45
N GLU A 47 -16.83 -1.03 7.23
CA GLU A 47 -17.00 -0.62 8.64
C GLU A 47 -15.82 -1.08 9.50
N ALA A 48 -15.34 -2.31 9.32
CA ALA A 48 -14.13 -2.82 9.99
C ALA A 48 -12.88 -2.01 9.60
N PHE A 49 -12.71 -1.68 8.31
CA PHE A 49 -11.62 -0.82 7.86
C PHE A 49 -11.65 0.58 8.49
N VAL A 50 -12.84 1.19 8.61
CA VAL A 50 -13.00 2.52 9.25
C VAL A 50 -12.64 2.44 10.74
N GLN A 51 -13.06 1.38 11.43
CA GLN A 51 -12.73 1.19 12.84
C GLN A 51 -11.22 0.97 13.04
N ILE A 52 -10.59 0.07 12.27
CA ILE A 52 -9.15 -0.18 12.30
C ILE A 52 -8.36 1.10 11.98
N GLN A 53 -8.80 1.85 10.98
CA GLN A 53 -8.20 3.13 10.61
C GLN A 53 -8.26 4.15 11.76
N SER A 54 -9.37 4.22 12.49
CA SER A 54 -9.49 5.12 13.64
C SER A 54 -8.51 4.77 14.76
N VAL A 55 -8.37 3.49 15.11
CA VAL A 55 -7.46 3.00 16.16
C VAL A 55 -5.99 3.24 15.80
N ILE A 56 -5.61 2.95 14.55
CA ILE A 56 -4.21 3.02 14.10
C ILE A 56 -3.77 4.46 13.80
N SER A 57 -4.69 5.34 13.42
CA SER A 57 -4.35 6.72 13.05
C SER A 57 -3.72 7.53 14.18
N GLU A 58 -4.05 7.20 15.44
CA GLU A 58 -3.53 7.89 16.62
C GLU A 58 -2.22 7.29 17.16
N THR A 59 -1.95 6.01 16.87
CA THR A 59 -0.83 5.25 17.48
C THR A 59 0.33 4.99 16.52
N ASP A 60 0.08 4.69 15.25
CA ASP A 60 1.14 4.44 14.25
C ASP A 60 0.72 4.93 12.83
N PRO A 61 1.09 6.17 12.46
CA PRO A 61 0.83 6.71 11.12
C PRO A 61 1.45 5.90 9.97
N HIS A 62 2.51 5.11 10.23
CA HIS A 62 3.11 4.25 9.22
C HIS A 62 2.20 3.05 8.94
N ALA A 63 1.65 2.41 9.98
CA ALA A 63 0.73 1.29 9.82
C ALA A 63 -0.56 1.68 9.09
N LEU A 64 -1.07 2.89 9.32
CA LEU A 64 -2.21 3.42 8.55
C LEU A 64 -1.90 3.52 7.04
N ARG A 65 -0.70 3.96 6.69
CA ARG A 65 -0.26 4.03 5.29
C ARG A 65 -0.16 2.64 4.68
N VAL A 66 0.35 1.65 5.43
CA VAL A 66 0.42 0.25 4.97
C VAL A 66 -0.97 -0.33 4.72
N LEU A 67 -1.94 -0.08 5.61
CA LEU A 67 -3.33 -0.49 5.42
C LEU A 67 -3.96 0.17 4.19
N THR A 68 -3.75 1.47 4.03
CA THR A 68 -4.25 2.22 2.87
C THR A 68 -3.64 1.68 1.57
N LEU A 69 -2.33 1.37 1.58
CA LEU A 69 -1.62 0.78 0.44
C LEU A 69 -2.23 -0.55 0.02
N LYS A 70 -2.47 -1.45 0.99
CA LYS A 70 -3.11 -2.75 0.74
C LYS A 70 -4.53 -2.60 0.18
N ARG A 71 -5.32 -1.68 0.75
CA ARG A 71 -6.68 -1.39 0.27
C ARG A 71 -6.67 -0.94 -1.18
N LEU A 72 -5.82 0.03 -1.52
CA LEU A 72 -5.69 0.56 -2.89
C LEU A 72 -5.23 -0.51 -3.88
N LYS A 73 -4.25 -1.36 -3.50
CA LYS A 73 -3.82 -2.51 -4.32
C LYS A 73 -5.00 -3.39 -4.70
N ARG A 74 -5.82 -3.77 -3.72
CA ARG A 74 -7.00 -4.60 -3.95
C ARG A 74 -8.09 -3.91 -4.78
N GLU A 75 -8.35 -2.62 -4.52
CA GLU A 75 -9.32 -1.85 -5.33
C GLU A 75 -8.92 -1.87 -6.81
N ILE A 76 -7.62 -1.77 -7.12
CA ILE A 76 -7.09 -1.87 -8.48
C ILE A 76 -7.28 -3.28 -9.05
N GLU A 77 -6.88 -4.31 -8.31
CA GLU A 77 -7.01 -5.73 -8.72
C GLU A 77 -8.47 -6.12 -8.96
N SER A 78 -9.37 -5.75 -8.05
CA SER A 78 -10.81 -6.05 -8.16
C SER A 78 -11.47 -5.37 -9.36
N LYS A 79 -11.12 -4.10 -9.62
CA LYS A 79 -11.60 -3.40 -10.82
C LYS A 79 -11.07 -4.06 -12.08
N TYR A 80 -9.84 -4.56 -12.07
CA TYR A 80 -9.24 -5.30 -13.19
C TYR A 80 -10.06 -6.56 -13.54
N ASP A 81 -10.47 -7.31 -12.51
CA ASP A 81 -11.25 -8.54 -12.65
C ASP A 81 -12.70 -8.30 -13.09
N SER A 82 -13.32 -7.22 -12.61
CA SER A 82 -14.72 -6.89 -12.94
C SER A 82 -14.97 -6.66 -14.44
N ILE A 83 -13.92 -6.29 -15.19
CA ILE A 83 -13.99 -5.97 -16.62
C ILE A 83 -13.77 -7.22 -17.49
N ILE A 84 -13.51 -8.41 -16.90
CA ILE A 84 -13.22 -9.66 -17.64
C ILE A 84 -14.45 -10.20 -18.39
N SER A 85 -15.67 -9.76 -18.09
CA SER A 85 -16.84 -10.14 -18.89
C SER A 85 -16.80 -9.49 -20.28
N PRO A 86 -16.68 -10.25 -21.38
CA PRO A 86 -16.65 -9.66 -22.72
C PRO A 86 -18.01 -9.00 -23.02
N PRO A 87 -18.04 -7.80 -23.61
CA PRO A 87 -19.28 -7.28 -24.18
C PRO A 87 -19.79 -8.27 -25.22
N LYS A 88 -21.11 -8.53 -25.25
CA LYS A 88 -21.72 -9.48 -26.19
C LYS A 88 -21.37 -9.17 -27.65
N GLU A 89 -21.14 -7.90 -27.98
CA GLU A 89 -20.70 -7.43 -29.28
C GLU A 89 -19.79 -6.20 -29.10
N MET A 90 -18.67 -6.15 -29.81
CA MET A 90 -17.86 -4.95 -29.97
C MET A 90 -18.11 -4.33 -31.35
N PRO A 91 -18.09 -2.99 -31.47
CA PRO A 91 -18.10 -2.35 -32.79
C PRO A 91 -16.89 -2.82 -33.61
N ALA A 92 -17.08 -2.97 -34.93
CA ALA A 92 -16.07 -3.51 -35.83
C ALA A 92 -14.75 -2.70 -35.91
N ASP A 93 -14.78 -1.44 -35.49
CA ASP A 93 -13.62 -0.54 -35.39
C ASP A 93 -13.73 0.32 -34.12
N PRO A 94 -13.31 -0.20 -32.95
CA PRO A 94 -13.41 0.52 -31.69
C PRO A 94 -12.33 1.61 -31.58
N LYS A 95 -12.76 2.86 -31.34
CA LYS A 95 -11.85 4.00 -31.10
C LYS A 95 -11.07 3.91 -29.78
N ILE A 96 -11.51 3.05 -28.85
CA ILE A 96 -10.94 2.87 -27.51
C ILE A 96 -10.80 1.37 -27.30
N THR A 97 -9.60 0.92 -26.92
CA THR A 97 -9.37 -0.51 -26.64
C THR A 97 -9.92 -0.88 -25.26
N ARG A 98 -10.08 -2.18 -25.00
CA ARG A 98 -10.49 -2.67 -23.67
C ARG A 98 -9.46 -2.28 -22.61
N GLU A 99 -8.20 -2.30 -22.99
CA GLU A 99 -7.05 -1.94 -22.18
C GLU A 99 -7.08 -0.45 -21.81
N ASP A 100 -7.46 0.42 -22.74
CA ASP A 100 -7.64 1.86 -22.46
C ASP A 100 -8.77 2.09 -21.46
N LEU A 101 -9.89 1.38 -21.61
CA LEU A 101 -11.03 1.49 -20.70
C LEU A 101 -10.68 0.98 -19.30
N LYS A 102 -9.90 -0.10 -19.20
CA LYS A 102 -9.36 -0.62 -17.93
C LYS A 102 -8.49 0.42 -17.24
N ARG A 103 -7.54 1.02 -17.95
CA ARG A 103 -6.62 2.04 -17.40
C ARG A 103 -7.37 3.27 -16.90
N LEU A 104 -8.39 3.72 -17.63
CA LEU A 104 -9.25 4.84 -17.19
C LEU A 104 -9.99 4.52 -15.88
N LEU A 105 -10.48 3.28 -15.70
CA LEU A 105 -11.26 2.88 -14.53
C LEU A 105 -10.45 2.76 -13.24
N ILE A 106 -9.15 2.47 -13.35
CA ILE A 106 -8.23 2.35 -12.20
C ILE A 106 -7.33 3.56 -12.03
N LYS A 107 -7.45 4.57 -12.90
CA LYS A 107 -6.53 5.71 -12.98
C LYS A 107 -6.32 6.35 -11.61
N ASP A 108 -7.41 6.66 -10.92
CA ASP A 108 -7.38 7.38 -9.67
C ASP A 108 -6.78 6.52 -8.55
N GLU A 109 -7.18 5.24 -8.45
CA GLU A 109 -6.65 4.33 -7.44
C GLU A 109 -5.17 4.04 -7.66
N ALA A 110 -4.75 3.80 -8.91
CA ALA A 110 -3.35 3.58 -9.26
C ALA A 110 -2.52 4.84 -8.97
N THR A 111 -3.01 6.02 -9.33
CA THR A 111 -2.34 7.29 -9.03
C THR A 111 -2.17 7.46 -7.52
N ASN A 112 -3.24 7.27 -6.75
CA ASN A 112 -3.18 7.34 -5.28
C ASN A 112 -2.24 6.30 -4.68
N TYR A 113 -2.21 5.08 -5.23
CA TYR A 113 -1.31 4.01 -4.82
C TYR A 113 0.15 4.42 -5.00
N PHE A 114 0.54 4.85 -6.21
CA PHE A 114 1.93 5.23 -6.48
C PHE A 114 2.36 6.51 -5.75
N LEU A 115 1.45 7.48 -5.54
CA LEU A 115 1.71 8.64 -4.70
C LEU A 115 1.98 8.24 -3.25
N LEU A 116 1.19 7.31 -2.71
CA LEU A 116 1.38 6.79 -1.36
C LEU A 116 2.70 6.01 -1.23
N VAL A 117 3.01 5.13 -2.19
CA VAL A 117 4.30 4.42 -2.26
C VAL A 117 5.45 5.41 -2.26
N GLY A 118 5.41 6.43 -3.11
CA GLY A 118 6.45 7.44 -3.19
C GLY A 118 6.69 8.10 -1.84
N GLY A 119 5.62 8.56 -1.17
CA GLY A 119 5.71 9.16 0.16
C GLY A 119 6.21 8.20 1.25
N MET A 120 5.90 6.90 1.14
CA MET A 120 6.42 5.88 2.05
C MET A 120 7.92 5.61 1.83
N ILE A 121 8.35 5.48 0.57
CA ILE A 121 9.76 5.33 0.20
C ILE A 121 10.59 6.50 0.74
N GLU A 122 10.12 7.73 0.55
CA GLU A 122 10.81 8.92 1.04
C GLU A 122 10.97 8.90 2.56
N GLN A 123 9.87 8.62 3.28
CA GLN A 123 9.85 8.63 4.74
C GLN A 123 10.75 7.52 5.31
N LEU A 124 10.63 6.30 4.80
CA LEU A 124 11.46 5.17 5.22
C LEU A 124 12.94 5.41 4.91
N SER A 125 13.27 6.01 3.77
CA SER A 125 14.65 6.36 3.42
C SER A 125 15.23 7.40 4.40
N ILE A 126 14.43 8.42 4.76
CA ILE A 126 14.82 9.42 5.78
C ILE A 126 15.11 8.74 7.11
N ASP A 127 14.19 7.89 7.57
CA ASP A 127 14.29 7.26 8.89
C ASP A 127 15.45 6.27 8.93
N LEU A 128 15.68 5.50 7.85
CA LEU A 128 16.87 4.64 7.71
C LEU A 128 18.19 5.41 7.77
N ILE A 129 18.32 6.51 7.03
CA ILE A 129 19.54 7.32 7.08
C ILE A 129 19.73 7.86 8.49
N PHE A 130 18.66 8.36 9.10
CA PHE A 130 18.72 8.94 10.43
C PHE A 130 19.14 7.91 11.48
N GLU A 131 18.56 6.70 11.46
CA GLU A 131 18.82 5.66 12.46
C GLU A 131 20.12 4.87 12.22
N LYS A 132 20.47 4.61 10.96
CA LYS A 132 21.56 3.66 10.62
C LYS A 132 22.83 4.33 10.12
N VAL A 133 22.75 5.56 9.58
CA VAL A 133 23.92 6.28 9.02
C VAL A 133 24.39 7.37 9.96
N ILE A 134 23.47 8.16 10.51
CA ILE A 134 23.81 9.22 11.44
C ILE A 134 24.07 8.62 12.82
N ARG A 135 25.26 8.87 13.34
CA ARG A 135 25.62 8.45 14.70
C ARG A 135 24.62 9.00 15.73
N GLU A 136 24.22 8.17 16.68
CA GLU A 136 23.22 8.48 17.70
C GLU A 136 23.53 9.80 18.45
N ASP A 137 24.79 10.04 18.80
CA ASP A 137 25.24 11.27 19.49
C ASP A 137 25.16 12.55 18.64
N ARG A 138 24.87 12.41 17.35
CA ARG A 138 24.74 13.52 16.41
C ARG A 138 23.30 13.75 15.98
N GLN A 139 22.41 12.79 16.17
CA GLN A 139 21.01 12.86 15.76
C GLN A 139 20.33 14.10 16.35
N SER A 140 19.83 14.95 15.47
CA SER A 140 19.13 16.19 15.84
C SER A 140 18.06 16.54 14.82
N ASP A 141 17.08 17.34 15.23
CA ASP A 141 16.02 17.84 14.34
C ASP A 141 16.57 18.59 13.12
N SER A 142 17.68 19.30 13.29
CA SER A 142 18.36 20.02 12.20
C SER A 142 18.87 19.04 11.14
N GLN A 143 19.53 17.97 11.55
CA GLN A 143 19.99 16.94 10.63
C GLN A 143 18.84 16.18 9.98
N ARG A 144 17.79 15.86 10.74
CA ARG A 144 16.60 15.22 10.16
C ARG A 144 15.96 16.10 9.09
N LYS A 145 15.89 17.42 9.32
CA LYS A 145 15.43 18.40 8.32
C LYS A 145 16.35 18.46 7.11
N GLN A 146 17.67 18.33 7.30
CA GLN A 146 18.62 18.29 6.20
C GLN A 146 18.41 17.06 5.32
N VAL A 147 18.30 15.86 5.92
CA VAL A 147 18.00 14.61 5.18
C VAL A 147 16.66 14.71 4.45
N LYS A 148 15.63 15.29 5.09
CA LYS A 148 14.32 15.53 4.46
C LYS A 148 14.36 16.43 3.22
N ARG A 149 15.34 17.33 3.12
CA ARG A 149 15.49 18.25 1.98
C ARG A 149 16.31 17.64 0.83
N MET A 150 16.96 16.51 1.05
CA MET A 150 17.71 15.82 0.00
C MET A 150 16.75 15.20 -1.00
N PRO A 151 17.06 15.26 -2.31
CA PRO A 151 16.39 14.45 -3.31
C PRO A 151 16.35 12.97 -2.93
N GLN A 152 15.32 12.25 -3.39
CA GLN A 152 15.23 10.81 -3.15
C GLN A 152 16.44 10.04 -3.72
N THR A 153 16.95 10.46 -4.88
CA THR A 153 18.15 9.88 -5.50
C THR A 153 19.42 10.01 -4.64
N GLU A 154 19.60 11.15 -3.95
CA GLU A 154 20.71 11.34 -3.02
C GLU A 154 20.56 10.45 -1.78
N ARG A 155 19.33 10.30 -1.26
CA ARG A 155 19.03 9.40 -0.13
C ARG A 155 19.35 7.95 -0.50
N GLU A 156 18.95 7.50 -1.70
CA GLU A 156 19.29 6.18 -2.24
C GLU A 156 20.81 5.96 -2.35
N GLU A 157 21.54 6.97 -2.83
CA GLU A 157 23.00 6.90 -2.94
C GLU A 157 23.66 6.73 -1.57
N ILE A 158 23.23 7.49 -0.56
CA ILE A 158 23.75 7.37 0.81
C ILE A 158 23.51 5.96 1.36
N LEU A 159 22.30 5.43 1.23
CA LEU A 159 21.96 4.09 1.69
C LEU A 159 22.80 3.01 1.00
N TYR A 160 23.09 3.17 -0.30
CA TYR A 160 23.93 2.26 -1.06
C TYR A 160 25.41 2.34 -0.66
N MET A 161 25.99 3.54 -0.62
CA MET A 161 27.40 3.75 -0.25
C MET A 161 27.72 3.28 1.17
N THR A 162 26.72 3.29 2.06
CA THR A 162 26.84 2.82 3.45
C THR A 162 26.58 1.32 3.59
N GLY A 163 26.23 0.62 2.51
CA GLY A 163 26.00 -0.83 2.50
C GLY A 163 24.69 -1.26 3.17
N ILE A 164 23.77 -0.33 3.47
CA ILE A 164 22.45 -0.65 4.02
C ILE A 164 21.62 -1.34 2.94
N ILE A 165 21.71 -0.85 1.71
CA ILE A 165 21.11 -1.47 0.54
C ILE A 165 22.14 -1.86 -0.51
N ASP A 166 21.84 -2.88 -1.31
CA ASP A 166 22.67 -3.27 -2.46
C ASP A 166 22.26 -2.55 -3.75
N SER A 167 23.01 -2.78 -4.84
CA SER A 167 22.76 -2.13 -6.14
C SER A 167 21.42 -2.52 -6.77
N GLY A 168 20.98 -3.77 -6.58
CA GLY A 168 19.69 -4.26 -7.08
C GLY A 168 18.54 -3.63 -6.30
N GLU A 169 18.66 -3.56 -4.98
CA GLU A 169 17.71 -2.90 -4.08
C GLU A 169 17.58 -1.41 -4.41
N LYS A 170 18.71 -0.71 -4.60
CA LYS A 170 18.72 0.69 -5.07
C LYS A 170 17.96 0.86 -6.39
N GLY A 171 18.23 0.00 -7.37
CA GLY A 171 17.54 0.03 -8.67
C GLY A 171 16.05 -0.30 -8.59
N LYS A 172 15.62 -1.04 -7.57
CA LYS A 172 14.20 -1.34 -7.29
C LYS A 172 13.48 -0.12 -6.71
N ILE A 173 14.10 0.52 -5.71
CA ILE A 173 13.57 1.73 -5.06
C ILE A 173 13.46 2.88 -6.09
N GLY A 174 14.54 3.14 -6.83
CA GLY A 174 14.57 4.22 -7.82
C GLY A 174 13.52 4.04 -8.92
N ARG A 175 13.25 2.80 -9.36
CA ARG A 175 12.18 2.50 -10.32
C ARG A 175 10.79 2.78 -9.73
N ALA A 176 10.50 2.26 -8.55
CA ALA A 176 9.21 2.47 -7.89
C ALA A 176 8.93 3.97 -7.63
N TYR A 177 9.95 4.72 -7.22
CA TYR A 177 9.84 6.17 -7.04
C TYR A 177 9.74 6.92 -8.38
N GLY A 178 10.41 6.45 -9.42
CA GLY A 178 10.31 6.97 -10.79
C GLY A 178 8.88 6.92 -11.32
N THR A 179 8.19 5.79 -11.17
CA THR A 179 6.78 5.64 -11.57
C THR A 179 5.87 6.70 -10.94
N ARG A 180 6.10 7.05 -9.67
CA ARG A 180 5.38 8.14 -8.98
C ARG A 180 5.64 9.49 -9.64
N ASN A 181 6.88 9.78 -10.02
CA ASN A 181 7.21 11.05 -10.70
C ASN A 181 6.58 11.09 -12.10
N ASP A 182 6.62 9.98 -12.84
CA ASP A 182 6.02 9.89 -14.17
C ASP A 182 4.50 10.14 -14.08
N LEU A 183 3.81 9.56 -13.10
CA LEU A 183 2.38 9.81 -12.89
C LEU A 183 2.08 11.25 -12.44
N ALA A 184 2.93 11.83 -11.58
CA ALA A 184 2.74 13.20 -11.10
C ALA A 184 2.97 14.25 -12.20
N HIS A 185 3.90 13.99 -13.13
CA HIS A 185 4.23 14.91 -14.22
C HIS A 185 3.35 14.72 -15.46
N ASN A 186 2.75 13.54 -15.64
CA ASN A 186 1.92 13.21 -16.78
C ASN A 186 0.42 13.24 -16.45
N ALA A 187 -0.04 14.18 -15.63
CA ALA A 187 -1.43 14.23 -15.15
C ALA A 187 -2.52 14.30 -16.24
N ASP A 188 -2.14 14.59 -17.50
CA ASP A 188 -3.02 14.54 -18.67
C ASP A 188 -3.41 13.10 -19.04
N ASP A 189 -4.70 12.88 -19.33
CA ASP A 189 -5.32 11.55 -19.49
C ASP A 189 -4.59 10.59 -20.43
N THR A 190 -4.02 11.10 -21.53
CA THR A 190 -3.37 10.28 -22.57
C THR A 190 -2.01 9.72 -22.13
N ALA A 191 -1.31 10.42 -21.23
CA ALA A 191 0.03 10.02 -20.79
C ALA A 191 -0.03 9.11 -19.55
N VAL A 192 -1.08 9.25 -18.72
CA VAL A 192 -1.32 8.31 -17.60
C VAL A 192 -1.63 6.90 -18.11
N THR A 193 -2.37 6.75 -19.21
CA THR A 193 -2.63 5.43 -19.80
C THR A 193 -1.35 4.71 -20.24
N ASP A 194 -0.34 5.44 -20.72
CA ASP A 194 0.93 4.84 -21.13
C ASP A 194 1.77 4.37 -19.94
N VAL A 195 1.70 5.08 -18.81
CA VAL A 195 2.36 4.67 -17.56
C VAL A 195 1.67 3.44 -16.95
N LEU A 196 0.36 3.30 -17.12
CA LEU A 196 -0.42 2.17 -16.60
C LEU A 196 -0.43 0.92 -17.50
N ASN A 197 0.47 0.85 -18.49
CA ASN A 197 0.56 -0.29 -19.41
C ASN A 197 0.84 -1.63 -18.70
N ASN A 198 1.62 -1.63 -17.61
CA ASN A 198 2.01 -2.83 -16.85
C ASN A 198 1.67 -2.71 -15.36
N VAL A 199 0.54 -2.08 -15.05
CA VAL A 199 0.13 -1.65 -13.71
C VAL A 199 0.28 -2.73 -12.63
N ASP A 200 -0.11 -3.98 -12.90
CA ASP A 200 -0.04 -5.07 -11.90
C ASP A 200 1.41 -5.35 -11.49
N SER A 201 2.31 -5.47 -12.49
CA SER A 201 3.73 -5.70 -12.24
C SER A 201 4.40 -4.51 -11.55
N ASP A 202 3.94 -3.29 -11.83
CA ASP A 202 4.48 -2.08 -11.23
C ASP A 202 3.97 -1.89 -9.80
N ILE A 203 2.74 -2.28 -9.51
CA ILE A 203 2.16 -2.34 -8.16
C ILE A 203 2.95 -3.30 -7.28
N GLU A 204 3.25 -4.50 -7.76
CA GLU A 204 4.06 -5.49 -7.03
C GLU A 204 5.47 -4.97 -6.77
N ARG A 205 6.16 -4.46 -7.80
CA ARG A 205 7.51 -3.90 -7.64
C ARG A 205 7.54 -2.74 -6.65
N ALA A 206 6.52 -1.87 -6.69
CA ALA A 206 6.36 -0.76 -5.79
C ALA A 206 6.11 -1.20 -4.35
N TYR A 207 5.24 -2.20 -4.15
CA TYR A 207 5.00 -2.80 -2.84
C TYR A 207 6.30 -3.35 -2.24
N ASP A 208 7.02 -4.15 -3.03
CA ASP A 208 8.26 -4.78 -2.60
C ASP A 208 9.34 -3.75 -2.23
N ALA A 209 9.38 -2.59 -2.91
CA ALA A 209 10.34 -1.54 -2.58
C ALA A 209 10.05 -0.94 -1.20
N VAL A 210 8.77 -0.76 -0.86
CA VAL A 210 8.33 -0.31 0.47
C VAL A 210 8.64 -1.39 1.51
N GLU A 211 8.32 -2.64 1.23
CA GLU A 211 8.60 -3.78 2.12
C GLU A 211 10.09 -3.92 2.40
N LEU A 212 10.93 -3.76 1.37
CA LEU A 212 12.37 -3.79 1.49
C LEU A 212 12.88 -2.72 2.46
N LEU A 213 12.53 -1.45 2.24
CA LEU A 213 12.96 -0.36 3.11
C LEU A 213 12.41 -0.53 4.54
N HIS A 214 11.17 -1.00 4.68
CA HIS A 214 10.58 -1.31 5.97
C HIS A 214 11.39 -2.38 6.71
N LYS A 215 11.69 -3.50 6.05
CA LYS A 215 12.46 -4.60 6.64
C LYS A 215 13.86 -4.17 7.04
N LYS A 216 14.52 -3.33 6.25
CA LYS A 216 15.84 -2.76 6.59
C LYS A 216 15.79 -1.90 7.84
N LEU A 217 14.68 -1.19 8.06
CA LEU A 217 14.52 -0.28 9.19
C LEU A 217 14.18 -1.05 10.47
N TYR A 218 13.13 -1.86 10.41
CA TYR A 218 12.50 -2.49 11.58
C TYR A 218 12.91 -3.95 11.80
N GLY A 219 13.59 -4.58 10.84
CA GLY A 219 14.02 -5.98 10.92
C GLY A 219 12.89 -7.01 10.76
N ILE A 220 11.66 -6.56 10.54
CA ILE A 220 10.46 -7.38 10.37
C ILE A 220 9.71 -7.00 9.10
N ASP A 221 8.93 -7.95 8.57
CA ASP A 221 8.12 -7.72 7.36
C ASP A 221 6.88 -6.86 7.67
N LEU A 222 6.35 -6.17 6.66
CA LEU A 222 5.21 -5.25 6.80
C LEU A 222 3.99 -5.94 7.41
N ASN A 223 3.71 -7.16 6.95
CA ASN A 223 2.59 -7.96 7.44
C ASN A 223 2.75 -8.30 8.92
N GLN A 224 3.95 -8.70 9.33
CA GLN A 224 4.24 -9.05 10.71
C GLN A 224 4.10 -7.84 11.64
N ARG A 225 4.57 -6.66 11.23
CA ARG A 225 4.39 -5.43 12.01
C ARG A 225 2.92 -5.09 12.20
N LEU A 226 2.13 -5.15 11.14
CA LEU A 226 0.70 -4.87 11.21
C LEU A 226 0.01 -5.87 12.15
N SER A 227 0.35 -7.16 12.06
CA SER A 227 -0.15 -8.17 12.98
C SER A 227 0.22 -7.88 14.43
N ASN A 228 1.46 -7.47 14.71
CA ASN A 228 1.89 -7.13 16.07
C ASN A 228 1.11 -5.92 16.63
N LEU A 229 0.91 -4.87 15.83
CA LEU A 229 0.12 -3.70 16.26
C LEU A 229 -1.33 -4.05 16.60
N LEU A 230 -1.91 -5.03 15.91
CA LEU A 230 -3.25 -5.52 16.20
C LEU A 230 -3.30 -6.46 17.41
N VAL A 231 -2.15 -6.95 17.90
CA VAL A 231 -2.04 -7.90 19.01
C VAL A 231 -1.54 -7.24 20.31
N ASP A 232 -0.64 -6.26 20.20
CA ASP A 232 0.09 -5.64 21.31
C ASP A 232 -0.58 -4.37 21.87
N ASP A 233 -1.69 -3.91 21.30
CA ASP A 233 -2.47 -2.81 21.88
C ASP A 233 -3.32 -3.34 23.05
N PRO A 234 -3.07 -2.92 24.31
CA PRO A 234 -3.97 -3.22 25.41
C PRO A 234 -5.23 -2.37 25.25
N MET A 235 -6.15 -2.83 24.39
CA MET A 235 -7.58 -2.68 24.63
C MET A 235 -7.89 -3.31 26.00
#